data_AF-A0A5B7WXC9-F1
#
_entry.id   AF-A0A5B7WXC9-F1
#
_cell.length_a   1.000
_cell.length_b   1.000
_cell.length_c   1.000
_cell.angle_alpha   90.00
_cell.angle_beta   90.00
_cell.angle_gamma   90.00
#
_symmetry.space_group_name_H-M   'P 1'
#
loop_
_entity.id
_entity.type
_entity.pdbx_description
1 polymer ?
#
loop_
_entity_poly.entity_id
_entity_poly.type
_entity_poly.pdbx_seq_one_letter_code
_entity_poly.pdbx_strand_id
1 'polypeptide(L)'
;MKPMMKLLATGISLGAGFVGSKLVDRLWKGFTGNDAPRHGQEAEAEASMRQALAFAVFSSVVAAIIQVLTDRGTRKALAKLNK
;
A
#
# COMPACT_ATOMS: atom_id res chain seq x y z
N MET A 1 26.63 -1.16 -2.13
CA MET A 1 25.75 0.01 -2.37
C MET A 1 26.18 1.17 -1.48
N LYS A 2 26.38 2.37 -2.04
CA LYS A 2 26.89 3.55 -1.31
C LYS A 2 25.91 3.98 -0.19
N PRO A 3 26.37 4.40 1.01
CA PRO A 3 25.52 4.74 2.15
C PRO A 3 24.49 5.85 1.86
N MET A 4 24.81 6.80 0.98
CA MET A 4 23.88 7.83 0.52
C MET A 4 22.61 7.26 -0.15
N MET A 5 22.76 6.22 -0.96
CA MET A 5 21.63 5.54 -1.61
C MET A 5 20.73 4.84 -0.58
N LYS A 6 21.31 4.31 0.51
CA LYS A 6 20.53 3.72 1.60
C LYS A 6 19.69 4.79 2.31
N LEU A 7 20.25 5.96 2.60
CA LEU A 7 19.50 7.05 3.25
C LEU A 7 18.36 7.56 2.37
N LEU A 8 18.59 7.74 1.07
CA LEU A 8 17.54 8.09 0.12
C LEU A 8 16.47 7.01 0.03
N ALA A 9 16.87 5.73 -0.09
CA ALA A 9 15.93 4.61 -0.14
C ALA A 9 15.09 4.51 1.14
N THR A 10 15.70 4.71 2.32
CA THR A 10 15.00 4.75 3.61
C THR A 10 14.02 5.92 3.67
N GLY A 11 14.44 7.12 3.28
CA GLY A 11 13.57 8.30 3.24
C GLY A 11 12.37 8.13 2.31
N ILE A 12 12.60 7.58 1.11
CA ILE A 12 11.54 7.26 0.15
C ILE A 12 10.61 6.19 0.71
N SER A 13 11.14 5.13 1.34
CA SER A 13 10.34 4.06 1.92
C SER A 13 9.43 4.57 3.05
N LEU A 14 9.96 5.43 3.93
CA LEU A 14 9.18 6.05 5.01
C LEU A 14 8.09 6.97 4.45
N GLY A 15 8.44 7.82 3.48
CA GLY A 15 7.47 8.70 2.83
C GLY A 15 6.37 7.92 2.09
N ALA A 16 6.76 6.86 1.38
CA ALA A 16 5.83 5.98 0.69
C ALA A 16 4.90 5.23 1.67
N GLY A 17 5.43 4.77 2.81
CA GLY A 17 4.61 4.16 3.86
C GLY A 17 3.60 5.14 4.47
N PHE A 18 4.02 6.39 4.71
CA PHE A 18 3.13 7.42 5.25
C PHE A 18 2.02 7.81 4.25
N VAL A 19 2.36 8.06 2.99
CA VAL A 19 1.36 8.41 1.96
C VAL A 19 0.48 7.21 1.62
N GLY A 20 1.07 6.02 1.50
CA GLY A 20 0.36 4.78 1.20
C GLY A 20 -0.67 4.44 2.27
N SER A 21 -0.30 4.52 3.56
CA SER A 21 -1.24 4.27 4.66
C SER A 21 -2.43 5.24 4.64
N LYS A 22 -2.18 6.55 4.45
CA LYS A 22 -3.26 7.55 4.32
C LYS A 22 -4.17 7.29 3.12
N LEU A 23 -3.61 6.85 1.99
CA LEU A 23 -4.39 6.54 0.79
C LEU A 23 -5.29 5.34 1.02
N VAL A 24 -4.75 4.25 1.62
CA VAL A 24 -5.53 3.07 1.96
C VAL A 24 -6.63 3.40 2.96
N ASP A 25 -6.34 4.18 4.01
CA ASP A 25 -7.34 4.62 4.99
C ASP A 25 -8.48 5.41 4.32
N ARG A 26 -8.14 6.34 3.41
CA ARG A 26 -9.12 7.18 2.70
C ARG A 26 -10.00 6.37 1.76
N LEU A 27 -9.40 5.46 1.00
CA LEU A 27 -10.13 4.57 0.12
C LEU A 27 -11.06 3.67 0.94
N TRP A 28 -10.56 3.09 2.04
CA TRP A 28 -11.35 2.24 2.91
C TRP A 28 -12.55 2.98 3.51
N LYS A 29 -12.33 4.17 4.07
CA LYS A 29 -13.41 5.01 4.62
C LYS A 29 -14.42 5.40 3.54
N GLY A 30 -13.96 5.67 2.32
CA GLY A 30 -14.82 5.98 1.19
C GLY A 30 -15.72 4.80 0.77
N PHE A 31 -15.21 3.57 0.83
CA PHE A 31 -15.97 2.37 0.45
C PHE A 31 -16.84 1.82 1.57
N THR A 32 -16.37 1.85 2.82
CA THR A 32 -17.03 1.18 3.96
C THR A 32 -17.76 2.14 4.90
N GLY A 33 -17.49 3.44 4.83
CA GLY A 33 -18.01 4.45 5.76
C GLY A 33 -17.34 4.45 7.14
N ASN A 34 -16.56 3.40 7.47
CA ASN A 34 -15.88 3.22 8.75
C ASN A 34 -14.37 3.37 8.61
N ASP A 35 -13.69 3.61 9.73
CA ASP A 35 -12.23 3.68 9.75
C ASP A 35 -11.62 2.29 9.48
N ALA A 36 -10.42 2.28 8.89
CA ALA A 36 -9.74 1.04 8.52
C ALA A 36 -9.39 0.23 9.77
N PRO A 37 -9.66 -1.09 9.80
CA PRO A 37 -9.35 -1.93 10.94
C PRO A 37 -7.83 -1.92 11.14
N ARG A 38 -7.37 -1.34 12.25
CA ARG A 38 -5.96 -1.33 12.64
C ARG A 38 -5.75 -2.27 13.81
N HIS A 39 -4.62 -2.98 13.80
CA HIS A 39 -4.21 -3.83 14.90
C HIS A 39 -4.17 -3.01 16.21
N GLY A 40 -4.98 -3.38 17.20
CA GLY A 40 -4.94 -2.82 18.56
C GLY A 40 -6.27 -2.39 19.19
N GLN A 41 -7.41 -2.48 18.49
CA GLN A 41 -8.72 -2.23 19.11
C GLN A 41 -9.42 -3.56 19.41
N GLU A 42 -9.24 -4.05 20.63
CA GLU A 42 -9.67 -5.37 21.11
C GLU A 42 -11.21 -5.58 21.07
N ALA A 43 -11.99 -4.51 20.91
CA ALA A 43 -13.45 -4.58 20.74
C ALA A 43 -13.89 -5.05 19.33
N GLU A 44 -12.98 -5.07 18.34
CA GLU A 44 -13.32 -5.51 16.98
C GLU A 44 -13.15 -7.02 16.76
N ALA A 45 -12.59 -7.81 17.69
CA ALA A 45 -12.09 -9.17 17.41
C ALA A 45 -13.06 -10.16 16.70
N GLU A 46 -14.38 -10.11 16.94
CA GLU A 46 -15.36 -10.98 16.26
C GLU A 46 -15.89 -10.40 14.93
N ALA A 47 -16.11 -9.08 14.86
CA ALA A 47 -16.40 -8.38 13.60
C ALA A 47 -15.16 -8.32 12.67
N SER A 48 -13.98 -8.37 13.29
CA SER A 48 -12.64 -8.29 12.72
C SER A 48 -12.37 -9.46 11.81
N MET A 49 -12.86 -10.69 12.07
CA MET A 49 -12.57 -11.79 11.14
C MET A 49 -13.15 -11.51 9.75
N ARG A 50 -14.43 -11.09 9.67
CA ARG A 50 -15.08 -10.75 8.40
C ARG A 50 -14.53 -9.44 7.82
N GLN A 51 -14.31 -8.44 8.66
CA GLN A 51 -13.83 -7.12 8.23
C GLN A 51 -12.36 -7.13 7.82
N ALA A 52 -11.52 -7.92 8.48
CA ALA A 52 -10.12 -8.17 8.12
C ALA A 52 -10.02 -9.01 6.85
N LEU A 53 -10.90 -10.00 6.64
CA LEU A 53 -10.98 -10.70 5.35
C LEU A 53 -11.34 -9.74 4.22
N ALA A 54 -12.35 -8.88 4.42
CA ALA A 54 -12.69 -7.84 3.44
C ALA A 54 -11.54 -6.86 3.21
N PHE A 55 -10.82 -6.47 4.27
CA PHE A 55 -9.66 -5.59 4.18
C PHE A 55 -8.49 -6.25 3.46
N ALA A 56 -8.24 -7.53 3.70
CA ALA A 56 -7.20 -8.29 3.03
C ALA A 56 -7.50 -8.42 1.53
N VAL A 57 -8.74 -8.72 1.16
CA VAL A 57 -9.16 -8.78 -0.26
C VAL A 57 -9.06 -7.42 -0.92
N PHE A 58 -9.53 -6.36 -0.27
CA PHE A 58 -9.41 -5.00 -0.80
C PHE A 58 -7.94 -4.59 -0.98
N SER A 59 -7.11 -4.87 0.04
CA SER A 59 -5.68 -4.58 0.01
C SER A 59 -4.95 -5.38 -1.06
N SER A 60 -5.35 -6.63 -1.32
CA SER A 60 -4.73 -7.45 -2.37
C SER A 60 -5.06 -6.93 -3.77
N VAL A 61 -6.28 -6.42 -3.99
CA VAL A 61 -6.66 -5.75 -5.24
C VAL A 61 -5.82 -4.48 -5.45
N VAL A 62 -5.70 -3.63 -4.42
CA VAL A 62 -4.86 -2.43 -4.48
C VAL A 62 -3.40 -2.79 -4.76
N ALA A 63 -2.87 -3.79 -4.06
CA ALA A 63 -1.50 -4.28 -4.26
C ALA A 63 -1.29 -4.80 -5.68
N ALA A 64 -2.23 -5.57 -6.23
CA ALA A 64 -2.16 -6.08 -7.60
C ALA A 64 -2.15 -4.94 -8.64
N ILE A 65 -2.96 -3.89 -8.44
CA ILE A 65 -2.94 -2.70 -9.29
C ILE A 65 -1.57 -2.02 -9.24
N ILE A 66 -1.03 -1.80 -8.03
CA ILE A 66 0.30 -1.20 -7.84
C ILE A 66 1.36 -2.06 -8.54
N GLN A 67 1.29 -3.39 -8.40
CA GLN A 67 2.24 -4.32 -9.02
C GLN A 67 2.18 -4.24 -10.55
N VAL A 68 0.98 -4.27 -11.13
CA VAL A 68 0.80 -4.12 -12.59
C VAL A 68 1.30 -2.76 -13.08
N LEU A 69 1.03 -1.68 -12.36
CA LEU A 69 1.51 -0.34 -12.70
C LEU A 69 3.03 -0.25 -12.59
N THR A 70 3.62 -0.88 -11.57
CA THR A 70 5.06 -0.95 -11.35
C THR A 70 5.73 -1.74 -12.48
N ASP A 71 5.19 -2.90 -12.84
CA ASP A 71 5.71 -3.73 -13.93
C ASP A 71 5.61 -2.99 -15.27
N ARG A 72 4.47 -2.37 -15.55
CA ARG A 72 4.27 -1.58 -16.78
C ARG A 72 5.18 -0.35 -16.82
N GLY A 73 5.33 0.34 -15.69
CA GLY A 73 6.20 1.51 -15.56
C GLY A 73 7.68 1.14 -15.73
N THR A 74 8.11 0.05 -15.10
CA THR A 74 9.47 -0.49 -15.21
C THR A 74 9.77 -0.90 -16.64
N ARG A 75 8.86 -1.61 -17.31
CA ARG A 75 9.01 -1.98 -18.73
C ARG A 75 9.12 -0.76 -19.64
N LYS A 76 8.32 0.29 -19.41
CA LYS A 76 8.41 1.55 -20.16
C LYS A 76 9.74 2.28 -19.90
N ALA A 77 10.19 2.33 -18.64
CA ALA A 77 11.45 2.97 -18.28
C ALA A 77 12.65 2.25 -18.90
N LEU A 78 12.68 0.91 -18.82
CA LEU A 78 13.70 0.08 -19.45
C LEU A 78 13.69 0.23 -20.97
N ALA A 79 12.52 0.25 -21.62
CA ALA A 79 12.42 0.48 -23.06
C ALA A 79 12.91 1.87 -23.49
N LYS A 80 12.80 2.88 -22.61
CA LYS A 80 13.29 4.23 -22.85
C LYS A 80 14.79 4.40 -22.56
N LEU A 81 15.36 3.54 -21.72
CA LEU A 81 16.79 3.48 -21.41
C LEU A 81 17.57 2.62 -22.42
N ASN A 82 16.92 1.67 -23.08
CA ASN A 82 17.51 0.78 -24.09
C ASN A 82 17.39 1.33 -25.54
N LYS A 83 17.14 2.62 -25.68
CA LYS A 83 17.10 3.37 -26.95
C LYS A 83 18.10 4.52 -26.86
#